data_AF-A0A0C5DH15-F1
#
_entry.id   AF-A0A0C5DH15-F1
#
_cell.length_a   1.000
_cell.length_b   1.000
_cell.length_c   1.000
_cell.angle_alpha   90.00
_cell.angle_beta   90.00
_cell.angle_gamma   90.00
#
_symmetry.space_group_name_H-M   'P 1'
#
loop_
_entity.id
_entity.type
_entity.pdbx_description
1 polymer ?
#
loop_
_entity_poly.entity_id
_entity_poly.type
_entity_poly.pdbx_seq_one_letter_code
_entity_poly.pdbx_strand_id
1 'polypeptide(L)'
;MASQADLMELDMAMEPDRKAAVSHWQQQSYLDSGIHSGATTTAPSLSGKGNPEDDDVDNQVMYEWEQGFNQNFAQDQVQDIDGQYAMTRAQRVRAAMFPETLEEGMQIPSTQYDAANPTNVQRLAEPSQMLKHAVVNLINYQDDAELATRAIPELTKLLNDEDQVVVNKAAVMVHQLSKKEASRHAIMRSPQMVSAIVRTMQNT
;
A
#
# COMPACT_ATOMS: atom_id res chain seq x y z
N MET A 1 37.07 11.85 21.07
CA MET A 1 36.51 12.40 19.82
C MET A 1 36.73 11.34 18.77
N ALA A 2 35.66 10.62 18.37
CA ALA A 2 35.76 9.65 17.27
C ALA A 2 35.97 10.41 15.96
N SER A 3 36.87 9.94 15.11
CA SER A 3 37.19 10.62 13.84
C SER A 3 36.10 10.34 12.79
N GLN A 4 35.98 11.20 11.79
CA GLN A 4 35.01 11.04 10.69
C GLN A 4 35.19 9.72 9.91
N ALA A 5 36.39 9.13 9.96
CA ALA A 5 36.69 7.82 9.40
C ALA A 5 36.11 6.66 10.24
N ASP A 6 36.18 6.76 11.57
CA ASP A 6 35.60 5.74 12.48
C ASP A 6 34.07 5.65 12.34
N LEU A 7 33.41 6.78 12.03
CA LEU A 7 31.96 6.84 11.80
C LEU A 7 31.54 6.24 10.45
N MET A 8 32.35 6.37 9.40
CA MET A 8 32.08 5.75 8.09
C MET A 8 32.35 4.25 8.11
N GLU A 9 33.35 3.79 8.85
CA GLU A 9 33.66 2.36 8.99
C GLU A 9 32.57 1.63 9.80
N LEU A 10 31.99 2.29 10.81
CA LEU A 10 30.85 1.76 11.57
C LEU A 10 29.57 1.66 10.74
N ASP A 11 29.30 2.65 9.88
CA ASP A 11 28.11 2.67 8.99
C ASP A 11 28.22 1.60 7.88
N MET A 12 29.43 1.40 7.34
CA MET A 12 29.72 0.39 6.33
C MET A 12 29.66 -1.05 6.89
N ALA A 13 29.96 -1.23 8.19
CA ALA A 13 29.82 -2.51 8.88
C ALA A 13 28.37 -2.84 9.26
N MET A 14 27.50 -1.83 9.44
CA MET A 14 26.08 -2.00 9.81
C MET A 14 25.13 -2.14 8.61
N GLU A 15 25.52 -1.63 7.44
CA GLU A 15 24.80 -1.75 6.16
C GLU A 15 24.46 -3.19 5.72
N PRO A 16 25.41 -4.15 5.72
CA PRO A 16 25.10 -5.54 5.34
C PRO A 16 24.13 -6.19 6.33
N ASP A 17 24.22 -5.84 7.62
CA ASP A 17 23.37 -6.37 8.68
C ASP A 17 21.94 -5.80 8.60
N ARG A 18 21.78 -4.53 8.19
CA ARG A 18 20.46 -3.95 7.89
C ARG A 18 19.81 -4.57 6.67
N LYS A 19 20.56 -4.78 5.59
CA LYS A 19 20.03 -5.45 4.39
C LYS A 19 19.69 -6.91 4.67
N ALA A 20 20.52 -7.60 5.45
CA ALA A 20 20.23 -8.95 5.93
C ALA A 20 19.00 -8.96 6.84
N ALA A 21 18.88 -8.03 7.79
CA ALA A 21 17.71 -7.91 8.68
C ALA A 21 16.43 -7.57 7.91
N VAL A 22 16.49 -6.70 6.90
CA VAL A 22 15.34 -6.38 6.04
C VAL A 22 14.99 -7.58 5.14
N SER A 23 15.97 -8.28 4.59
CA SER A 23 15.75 -9.53 3.83
C SER A 23 15.19 -10.63 4.72
N HIS A 24 15.66 -10.73 5.96
CA HIS A 24 15.19 -11.70 6.95
C HIS A 24 13.79 -11.33 7.41
N TRP A 25 13.49 -10.05 7.63
CA TRP A 25 12.13 -9.58 7.94
C TRP A 25 11.17 -9.78 6.77
N GLN A 26 11.61 -9.58 5.52
CA GLN A 26 10.82 -9.94 4.34
C GLN A 26 10.57 -11.45 4.29
N GLN A 27 11.59 -12.29 4.44
CA GLN A 27 11.43 -13.76 4.46
C GLN A 27 10.57 -14.22 5.65
N GLN A 28 10.77 -13.66 6.83
CA GLN A 28 10.00 -13.95 8.04
C GLN A 28 8.56 -13.47 7.88
N SER A 29 8.29 -12.37 7.19
CA SER A 29 6.93 -11.92 6.89
C SER A 29 6.19 -12.86 5.90
N TYR A 30 6.93 -13.65 5.10
CA TYR A 30 6.34 -14.71 4.26
C TYR A 30 6.11 -16.02 5.05
N LEU A 31 6.92 -16.29 6.08
CA LEU A 31 6.86 -17.54 6.88
C LEU A 31 6.02 -17.42 8.16
N ASP A 32 5.93 -16.22 8.72
CA ASP A 32 5.25 -15.89 9.98
C ASP A 32 4.15 -14.86 9.69
N SER A 33 3.21 -15.27 8.84
CA SER A 33 1.87 -14.72 8.91
C SER A 33 1.30 -15.20 10.24
N GLY A 34 1.52 -14.45 11.31
CA GLY A 34 0.98 -14.63 12.67
C GLY A 34 -0.56 -14.57 12.77
N ILE A 35 -1.25 -14.98 11.71
CA ILE A 35 -2.60 -15.51 11.74
C ILE A 35 -2.44 -17.01 12.02
N HIS A 36 -2.56 -17.39 13.29
CA HIS A 36 -3.02 -18.73 13.63
C HIS A 36 -4.38 -18.94 12.94
N SER A 37 -4.36 -19.42 11.69
CA SER A 37 -5.52 -19.99 11.01
C SER A 37 -5.85 -21.34 11.64
N GLY A 38 -6.16 -21.33 12.95
CA GLY A 38 -6.84 -22.41 13.64
C GLY A 38 -8.35 -22.39 13.41
N ALA A 39 -8.87 -21.41 12.67
CA ALA A 39 -10.21 -21.46 12.10
C ALA A 39 -10.11 -22.01 10.68
N THR A 40 -10.24 -23.33 10.57
CA THR A 40 -10.57 -24.02 9.34
C THR A 40 -11.61 -23.20 8.57
N THR A 41 -11.27 -22.79 7.35
CA THR A 41 -12.30 -22.29 6.41
C THR A 41 -13.06 -23.52 5.93
N THR A 42 -13.91 -24.08 6.79
CA THR A 42 -14.94 -24.99 6.34
C THR A 42 -15.85 -24.18 5.42
N ALA A 43 -15.93 -24.60 4.16
CA ALA A 43 -17.03 -24.21 3.29
C ALA A 43 -18.36 -24.34 4.07
N PRO A 44 -19.37 -23.50 3.81
CA PRO A 44 -20.60 -23.55 4.59
C PRO A 44 -21.28 -24.89 4.34
N SER A 45 -21.16 -25.83 5.28
CA SER A 45 -21.95 -27.05 5.26
C SER A 45 -23.41 -26.64 5.43
N LEU A 46 -24.24 -26.99 4.44
CA LEU A 46 -25.69 -26.98 4.60
C LEU A 46 -26.03 -27.85 5.81
N SER A 47 -26.39 -27.22 6.92
CA SER A 47 -26.93 -27.91 8.10
C SER A 47 -28.38 -28.28 7.78
N GLY A 48 -28.56 -29.42 7.11
CA GLY A 48 -29.85 -30.04 6.85
C GLY A 48 -30.39 -30.71 8.11
N LYS A 49 -31.05 -29.94 8.96
CA LYS A 49 -31.80 -30.48 10.11
C LYS A 49 -33.14 -31.01 9.59
N GLY A 50 -33.26 -32.31 9.33
CA GLY A 50 -34.53 -32.91 8.91
C GLY A 50 -34.54 -34.43 8.82
N ASN A 51 -35.22 -35.05 9.79
CA ASN A 51 -35.89 -36.37 9.81
C ASN A 51 -35.08 -37.69 9.69
N PRO A 52 -35.20 -38.63 10.64
CA PRO A 52 -34.43 -39.88 10.69
C PRO A 52 -35.14 -41.08 10.02
N GLU A 53 -35.72 -40.94 8.83
CA GLU A 53 -36.49 -42.04 8.21
C GLU A 53 -36.13 -42.40 6.76
N ASP A 54 -34.96 -42.01 6.24
CA ASP A 54 -34.52 -42.39 4.89
C ASP A 54 -33.05 -42.89 4.89
N ASP A 55 -32.77 -43.99 5.61
CA ASP A 55 -31.42 -44.54 5.83
C ASP A 55 -30.79 -45.27 4.62
N ASP A 56 -31.47 -45.42 3.48
CA ASP A 56 -30.93 -46.23 2.36
C ASP A 56 -30.42 -45.42 1.15
N VAL A 57 -30.78 -44.14 1.00
CA VAL A 57 -30.35 -43.30 -0.13
C VAL A 57 -29.15 -42.40 0.19
N ASP A 58 -28.95 -42.06 1.45
CA ASP A 58 -27.86 -41.16 1.88
C ASP A 58 -26.49 -41.86 1.82
N ASN A 59 -26.47 -43.17 2.04
CA ASN A 59 -25.24 -43.95 2.06
C ASN A 59 -24.59 -44.05 0.67
N GLN A 60 -25.38 -44.12 -0.40
CA GLN A 60 -24.83 -44.22 -1.76
C GLN A 60 -24.22 -42.90 -2.25
N VAL A 61 -24.80 -41.76 -1.86
CA VAL A 61 -24.26 -40.43 -2.17
C VAL A 61 -23.04 -40.14 -1.30
N MET A 62 -23.02 -40.59 -0.05
CA MET A 62 -21.86 -40.49 0.86
C MET A 62 -20.66 -41.31 0.37
N TYR A 63 -20.90 -42.54 -0.13
CA TYR A 63 -19.85 -43.36 -0.75
C TYR A 63 -19.35 -42.81 -2.10
N GLU A 64 -20.20 -42.15 -2.89
CA GLU A 64 -19.80 -41.49 -4.14
C GLU A 64 -19.00 -40.19 -3.89
N TRP A 65 -19.36 -39.45 -2.83
CA TRP A 65 -18.59 -38.30 -2.36
C TRP A 65 -17.24 -38.72 -1.76
N GLU A 66 -17.19 -39.79 -0.98
CA GLU A 66 -15.93 -40.36 -0.48
C GLU A 66 -15.04 -40.87 -1.60
N GLN A 67 -15.59 -41.52 -2.64
CA GLN A 67 -14.78 -42.00 -3.76
C GLN A 67 -14.29 -40.87 -4.69
N GLY A 68 -15.04 -39.77 -4.83
CA GLY A 68 -14.62 -38.60 -5.61
C GLY A 68 -13.56 -37.74 -4.92
N PHE A 69 -13.57 -37.67 -3.59
CA PHE A 69 -12.61 -36.90 -2.80
C PHE A 69 -11.40 -37.70 -2.29
N ASN A 70 -11.41 -39.03 -2.41
CA ASN A 70 -10.24 -39.87 -2.11
C ASN A 70 -9.24 -39.88 -3.28
N GLN A 71 -8.95 -38.69 -3.83
CA GLN A 71 -7.61 -38.43 -4.32
C GLN A 71 -6.78 -38.20 -3.07
N ASN A 72 -5.99 -39.19 -2.68
CA ASN A 72 -4.89 -39.03 -1.73
C ASN A 72 -3.93 -37.96 -2.27
N PHE A 73 -4.24 -36.68 -2.06
CA PHE A 73 -3.27 -35.62 -2.22
C PHE A 73 -2.14 -35.96 -1.24
N ALA A 74 -0.97 -36.31 -1.78
CA ALA A 74 0.21 -36.49 -0.96
C ALA A 74 0.39 -35.23 -0.11
N GLN A 75 0.77 -35.39 1.16
CA GLN A 75 0.91 -34.25 2.07
C GLN A 75 1.85 -33.16 1.51
N ASP A 76 2.81 -33.55 0.67
CA ASP A 76 3.66 -32.66 -0.11
C ASP A 76 2.90 -31.85 -1.19
N GLN A 77 1.94 -32.46 -1.90
CA GLN A 77 1.11 -31.73 -2.88
C GLN A 77 0.22 -30.69 -2.22
N VAL A 78 -0.30 -30.96 -1.01
CA VAL A 78 -1.11 -29.98 -0.27
C VAL A 78 -0.26 -28.79 0.15
N GLN A 79 0.98 -29.02 0.58
CA GLN A 79 1.92 -27.95 0.93
C GLN A 79 2.29 -27.08 -0.28
N ASP A 80 2.55 -27.69 -1.43
CA ASP A 80 2.86 -26.97 -2.67
C ASP A 80 1.67 -26.10 -3.13
N ILE A 81 0.45 -26.62 -3.02
CA ILE A 81 -0.78 -25.90 -3.38
C ILE A 81 -1.02 -24.73 -2.42
N ASP A 82 -0.87 -24.93 -1.10
CA ASP A 82 -1.03 -23.86 -0.11
C ASP A 82 0.02 -22.76 -0.30
N GLY A 83 1.26 -23.13 -0.63
CA GLY A 83 2.33 -22.19 -0.99
C GLY A 83 1.97 -21.29 -2.17
N GLN A 84 1.37 -21.85 -3.23
CA GLN A 84 0.91 -21.08 -4.40
C GLN A 84 -0.25 -20.13 -4.05
N TYR A 85 -1.20 -20.55 -3.22
CA TYR A 85 -2.29 -19.70 -2.76
C TYR A 85 -1.81 -18.56 -1.84
N ALA A 86 -0.89 -18.85 -0.93
CA ALA A 86 -0.28 -17.87 -0.04
C ALA A 86 0.51 -16.82 -0.85
N MET A 87 1.29 -17.25 -1.84
CA MET A 87 2.02 -16.36 -2.75
C MET A 87 1.08 -15.42 -3.51
N THR A 88 0.01 -15.96 -4.10
CA THR A 88 -0.97 -15.16 -4.86
C THR A 88 -1.71 -14.20 -3.93
N ARG A 89 -2.03 -14.61 -2.69
CA ARG A 89 -2.64 -13.74 -1.67
C ARG A 89 -1.72 -12.57 -1.32
N ALA A 90 -0.44 -12.83 -1.05
CA ALA A 90 0.53 -11.80 -0.72
C ALA A 90 0.69 -10.79 -1.86
N GLN A 91 0.73 -11.26 -3.11
CA GLN A 91 0.74 -10.39 -4.30
C GLN A 91 -0.50 -9.50 -4.37
N ARG A 92 -1.71 -10.06 -4.15
CA ARG A 92 -2.95 -9.27 -4.13
C ARG A 92 -2.96 -8.21 -3.03
N VAL A 93 -2.52 -8.55 -1.82
CA VAL A 93 -2.42 -7.59 -0.72
C VAL A 93 -1.41 -6.51 -1.05
N ARG A 94 -0.24 -6.88 -1.58
CA ARG A 94 0.78 -5.93 -2.02
C ARG A 94 0.25 -4.99 -3.11
N ALA A 95 -0.48 -5.51 -4.10
CA ALA A 95 -1.10 -4.71 -5.15
C ALA A 95 -2.09 -3.67 -4.63
N ALA A 96 -2.89 -4.07 -3.65
CA ALA A 96 -3.90 -3.22 -3.04
C ALA A 96 -3.27 -2.12 -2.18
N MET A 97 -2.27 -2.47 -1.37
CA MET A 97 -1.72 -1.58 -0.33
C MET A 97 -0.53 -0.75 -0.85
N PHE A 98 0.31 -1.33 -1.70
CA PHE A 98 1.58 -0.78 -2.19
C PHE A 98 1.79 -1.08 -3.68
N PRO A 99 0.90 -0.58 -4.57
CA PRO A 99 0.97 -0.86 -6.00
C PRO A 99 2.32 -0.49 -6.62
N GLU A 100 3.02 0.52 -6.09
CA GLU A 100 4.35 0.93 -6.55
C GLU A 100 5.47 -0.08 -6.30
N THR A 101 5.21 -1.11 -5.48
CA THR A 101 6.18 -2.19 -5.20
C THR A 101 6.06 -3.36 -6.17
N LEU A 102 5.10 -3.27 -7.10
CA LEU A 102 4.89 -4.28 -8.13
C LEU A 102 5.66 -3.93 -9.40
N GLU A 103 6.09 -4.96 -10.11
CA GLU A 103 6.65 -4.80 -11.45
C GLU A 103 5.57 -4.38 -12.45
N GLU A 104 5.88 -3.40 -13.29
CA GLU A 104 4.96 -2.83 -14.25
C GLU A 104 4.54 -3.89 -15.27
N GLY A 105 3.24 -4.20 -15.35
CA GLY A 105 2.69 -5.26 -16.22
C GLY A 105 2.51 -6.63 -15.55
N MET A 106 2.82 -6.76 -14.25
CA MET A 106 2.56 -8.01 -13.53
C MET A 106 1.05 -8.30 -13.43
N GLN A 107 0.62 -9.44 -14.00
CA GLN A 107 -0.76 -9.90 -13.88
C GLN A 107 -0.95 -10.65 -12.57
N ILE A 108 -1.88 -10.17 -11.74
CA ILE A 108 -2.21 -10.81 -10.47
C ILE A 108 -3.52 -11.57 -10.65
N PRO A 109 -3.50 -12.92 -10.54
CA PRO A 109 -4.70 -13.72 -10.66
C PRO A 109 -5.77 -13.27 -9.66
N SER A 110 -6.98 -13.00 -10.17
CA SER A 110 -8.12 -12.73 -9.31
C SER A 110 -8.60 -14.02 -8.67
N THR A 111 -8.78 -14.01 -7.34
CA THR A 111 -9.45 -15.09 -6.60
C THR A 111 -10.89 -14.72 -6.28
N GLN A 112 -11.44 -13.69 -6.93
CA GLN A 112 -12.80 -13.24 -6.70
C GLN A 112 -13.76 -14.22 -7.38
N TYR A 113 -14.58 -14.89 -6.58
CA TYR A 113 -15.60 -15.81 -7.06
C TYR A 113 -16.85 -15.09 -7.57
N ASP A 114 -17.23 -14.00 -6.91
CA ASP A 114 -18.38 -13.16 -7.27
C ASP A 114 -17.94 -11.72 -7.51
N ALA A 115 -18.10 -11.25 -8.75
CA ALA A 115 -17.76 -9.90 -9.16
C ALA A 115 -18.59 -8.82 -8.45
N ALA A 116 -19.80 -9.15 -7.98
CA ALA A 116 -20.67 -8.21 -7.28
C ALA A 116 -20.20 -7.91 -5.84
N ASN A 117 -19.39 -8.80 -5.24
CA ASN A 117 -18.95 -8.67 -3.86
C ASN A 117 -17.43 -8.49 -3.79
N PRO A 118 -16.92 -7.27 -3.51
CA PRO A 118 -15.49 -7.03 -3.40
C PRO A 118 -14.92 -7.73 -2.17
N THR A 119 -13.73 -8.30 -2.33
CA THR A 119 -12.95 -8.90 -1.26
C THR A 119 -12.54 -7.86 -0.21
N ASN A 120 -12.23 -8.31 1.02
CA ASN A 120 -11.70 -7.43 2.06
C ASN A 120 -10.42 -6.71 1.61
N VAL A 121 -9.56 -7.36 0.82
CA VAL A 121 -8.33 -6.74 0.27
C VAL A 121 -8.68 -5.58 -0.68
N GLN A 122 -9.65 -5.77 -1.57
CA GLN A 122 -10.11 -4.68 -2.46
C GLN A 122 -10.74 -3.53 -1.67
N ARG A 123 -11.56 -3.84 -0.65
CA ARG A 123 -12.19 -2.82 0.20
C ARG A 123 -11.19 -2.02 1.04
N LEU A 124 -10.08 -2.63 1.43
CA LEU A 124 -9.04 -2.00 2.24
C LEU A 124 -7.96 -1.27 1.41
N ALA A 125 -7.93 -1.50 0.09
CA ALA A 125 -6.93 -0.90 -0.81
C ALA A 125 -6.92 0.63 -0.72
N GLU A 126 -8.06 1.29 -0.91
CA GLU A 126 -8.15 2.75 -0.86
C GLU A 126 -7.84 3.32 0.54
N PRO A 127 -8.47 2.89 1.64
CA PRO A 127 -8.20 3.46 2.97
C PRO A 127 -6.77 3.21 3.46
N SER A 128 -6.13 2.12 3.05
CA SER A 128 -4.73 1.87 3.38
C SER A 128 -3.77 2.78 2.63
N GLN A 129 -4.01 3.02 1.34
CA GLN A 129 -3.24 3.99 0.56
C GLN A 129 -3.44 5.40 1.13
N MET A 130 -4.67 5.80 1.49
CA MET A 130 -4.93 7.08 2.14
C MET A 130 -4.14 7.21 3.44
N LEU A 131 -4.14 6.17 4.29
CA LEU A 131 -3.37 6.15 5.53
C LEU A 131 -1.87 6.29 5.27
N LYS A 132 -1.33 5.54 4.30
CA LYS A 132 0.08 5.65 3.89
C LYS A 132 0.43 7.10 3.48
N HIS A 133 -0.38 7.72 2.61
CA HIS A 133 -0.16 9.10 2.18
C HIS A 133 -0.24 10.08 3.35
N ALA A 134 -1.21 9.92 4.25
CA ALA A 134 -1.35 10.76 5.44
C ALA A 134 -0.12 10.66 6.34
N VAL A 135 0.42 9.44 6.55
CA VAL A 135 1.64 9.24 7.33
C VAL A 135 2.85 9.90 6.66
N VAL A 136 3.01 9.75 5.35
CA VAL A 136 4.08 10.43 4.60
C VAL A 136 3.97 11.95 4.72
N ASN A 137 2.76 12.50 4.57
CA ASN A 137 2.52 13.93 4.73
C ASN A 137 2.83 14.41 6.15
N LEU A 138 2.49 13.62 7.17
CA LEU A 138 2.75 13.94 8.57
C LEU A 138 4.25 13.98 8.88
N ILE A 139 5.00 12.98 8.41
CA ILE A 139 6.45 12.90 8.59
C ILE A 139 7.14 14.12 7.98
N ASN A 140 6.73 14.50 6.77
CA ASN A 140 7.34 15.61 6.04
C ASN A 140 6.73 16.98 6.39
N TYR A 141 5.71 17.04 7.27
CA TYR A 141 4.90 18.25 7.45
C TYR A 141 5.74 19.45 7.88
N GLN A 142 6.65 19.25 8.84
CA GLN A 142 7.49 20.32 9.35
C GLN A 142 8.46 20.82 8.27
N ASP A 143 9.19 19.91 7.62
CA ASP A 143 10.16 20.25 6.58
C ASP A 143 9.51 20.98 5.40
N ASP A 144 8.34 20.50 4.94
CA ASP A 144 7.58 21.13 3.87
C ASP A 144 7.03 22.52 4.25
N ALA A 145 6.68 22.73 5.52
CA ALA A 145 6.26 24.04 6.04
C ALA A 145 7.43 25.02 6.08
N GLU A 146 8.58 24.59 6.58
CA GLU A 146 9.79 25.41 6.70
C GLU A 146 10.35 25.78 5.33
N LEU A 147 10.44 24.80 4.42
CA LEU A 147 10.85 25.00 3.03
C LEU A 147 9.95 26.02 2.33
N ALA A 148 8.63 25.88 2.46
CA ALA A 148 7.67 26.81 1.87
C ALA A 148 7.80 28.21 2.46
N THR A 149 7.94 28.33 3.79
CA THR A 149 8.11 29.62 4.47
C THR A 149 9.34 30.37 3.96
N ARG A 150 10.44 29.66 3.68
CA ARG A 150 11.66 30.25 3.10
C ARG A 150 11.50 30.61 1.61
N ALA A 151 10.75 29.81 0.85
CA ALA A 151 10.57 30.01 -0.59
C ALA A 151 9.53 31.10 -0.94
N ILE A 152 8.53 31.32 -0.08
CA ILE A 152 7.41 32.24 -0.32
C ILE A 152 7.86 33.66 -0.70
N PRO A 153 8.81 34.31 -0.01
CA PRO A 153 9.24 35.66 -0.38
C PRO A 153 9.79 35.74 -1.80
N GLU A 154 10.61 34.78 -2.20
CA GLU A 154 11.21 34.75 -3.54
C GLU A 154 10.17 34.43 -4.61
N LEU A 155 9.30 33.44 -4.37
CA LEU A 155 8.21 33.13 -5.29
C LEU A 155 7.24 34.31 -5.46
N THR A 156 7.03 35.10 -4.40
CA THR A 156 6.20 36.32 -4.46
C THR A 156 6.85 37.38 -5.34
N LYS A 157 8.17 37.54 -5.28
CA LYS A 157 8.91 38.46 -6.18
C LYS A 157 8.80 38.00 -7.63
N LEU A 158 9.04 36.71 -7.90
CA LEU A 158 8.98 36.14 -9.25
C LEU A 158 7.58 36.21 -9.87
N LEU A 159 6.51 36.12 -9.07
CA LEU A 159 5.14 36.34 -9.54
C LEU A 159 4.83 37.80 -9.89
N ASN A 160 5.60 38.76 -9.36
CA ASN A 160 5.46 40.18 -9.68
C ASN A 160 6.51 40.65 -10.69
N ASP A 161 7.21 39.72 -11.35
CA ASP A 161 8.21 40.03 -12.37
C ASP A 161 7.55 40.62 -13.63
N GLU A 162 8.33 41.37 -14.40
CA GLU A 162 7.89 41.95 -15.68
C GLU A 162 7.92 40.91 -16.81
N ASP A 163 8.78 39.89 -16.70
CA ASP A 163 8.88 38.82 -17.68
C ASP A 163 7.83 37.72 -17.45
N GLN A 164 6.90 37.60 -18.41
CA GLN A 164 5.84 36.60 -18.38
C GLN A 164 6.36 35.15 -18.29
N VAL A 165 7.55 34.85 -18.83
CA VAL A 165 8.15 33.52 -18.73
C VAL A 165 8.57 33.21 -17.29
N VAL A 166 9.07 34.22 -16.56
CA VAL A 166 9.41 34.10 -15.14
C VAL A 166 8.14 33.89 -14.31
N VAL A 167 7.10 34.70 -14.56
CA VAL A 167 5.81 34.58 -13.88
C VAL A 167 5.20 33.19 -14.09
N ASN A 168 5.19 32.67 -15.32
CA ASN A 168 4.67 31.34 -15.63
C ASN A 168 5.42 30.23 -14.88
N LYS A 169 6.75 30.30 -14.79
CA LYS A 169 7.56 29.35 -14.02
C LYS A 169 7.26 29.43 -12.52
N ALA A 170 7.14 30.65 -11.99
CA ALA A 170 6.78 30.88 -10.59
C ALA A 170 5.39 30.32 -10.25
N ALA A 171 4.42 30.52 -11.14
CA ALA A 171 3.07 29.97 -10.99
C ALA A 171 3.08 28.44 -10.90
N VAL A 172 3.86 27.76 -11.75
CA VAL A 172 4.02 26.29 -11.68
C VAL A 172 4.65 25.87 -10.34
N MET A 173 5.69 26.56 -9.87
CA MET A 173 6.31 26.24 -8.58
C MET A 173 5.35 26.42 -7.41
N VAL A 174 4.59 27.53 -7.38
CA VAL A 174 3.57 27.78 -6.36
C VAL A 174 2.45 26.73 -6.44
N HIS A 175 2.04 26.30 -7.64
CA HIS A 175 1.08 25.22 -7.82
C HIS A 175 1.59 23.87 -7.29
N GLN A 176 2.87 23.55 -7.46
CA GLN A 176 3.42 22.31 -6.89
C GLN A 176 3.49 22.37 -5.36
N LEU A 177 3.85 23.51 -4.80
CA LEU A 177 3.80 23.71 -3.34
C LEU A 177 2.38 23.61 -2.80
N SER A 178 1.37 24.12 -3.51
CA SER A 178 -0.01 24.12 -3.02
C SER A 178 -0.64 22.73 -2.92
N LYS A 179 -0.05 21.70 -3.54
CA LYS A 179 -0.48 20.29 -3.40
C LYS A 179 -0.12 19.71 -2.03
N LYS A 180 1.00 20.14 -1.45
CA LYS A 180 1.47 19.72 -0.11
C LYS A 180 0.71 20.47 0.98
N GLU A 181 0.16 19.75 1.96
CA GLU A 181 -0.69 20.34 2.98
C GLU A 181 0.02 21.41 3.82
N ALA A 182 1.23 21.10 4.27
CA ALA A 182 2.05 22.03 5.04
C ALA A 182 2.39 23.31 4.26
N SER A 183 2.88 23.16 3.02
CA SER A 183 3.24 24.28 2.17
C SER A 183 2.01 25.13 1.78
N ARG A 184 0.86 24.50 1.54
CA ARG A 184 -0.43 25.18 1.32
C ARG A 184 -0.81 26.05 2.51
N HIS A 185 -0.67 25.57 3.74
CA HIS A 185 -0.90 26.38 4.94
C HIS A 185 0.05 27.57 5.03
N ALA A 186 1.33 27.40 4.68
CA ALA A 186 2.28 28.51 4.64
C ALA A 186 1.87 29.57 3.60
N ILE A 187 1.44 29.16 2.39
CA ILE A 187 0.97 30.06 1.33
C ILE A 187 -0.26 30.86 1.79
N MET A 188 -1.27 30.19 2.36
CA MET A 188 -2.51 30.84 2.82
C MET A 188 -2.26 31.87 3.95
N ARG A 189 -1.18 31.70 4.72
CA ARG A 189 -0.78 32.63 5.78
C ARG A 189 0.02 33.83 5.28
N SER A 190 0.39 33.88 4.00
CA SER A 190 1.08 35.01 3.39
C SER A 190 0.14 35.82 2.50
N PRO A 191 -0.42 36.94 2.99
CA PRO A 191 -1.33 37.77 2.21
C PRO A 191 -0.71 38.28 0.90
N GLN A 192 0.59 38.62 0.94
CA GLN A 192 1.33 39.11 -0.22
C GLN A 192 1.40 38.05 -1.33
N MET A 193 1.67 36.79 -0.97
CA MET A 193 1.66 35.67 -1.92
C MET A 193 0.27 35.49 -2.52
N VAL A 194 -0.78 35.46 -1.70
CA VAL A 194 -2.17 35.29 -2.18
C VAL A 194 -2.55 36.42 -3.13
N SER A 195 -2.23 37.67 -2.80
CA SER A 195 -2.47 38.82 -3.68
C SER A 195 -1.71 38.70 -5.00
N ALA A 196 -0.45 38.25 -4.98
CA ALA A 196 0.34 38.04 -6.19
C ALA A 196 -0.27 36.95 -7.08
N ILE A 197 -0.75 35.85 -6.51
CA ILE A 197 -1.44 34.77 -7.23
C ILE A 197 -2.73 35.30 -7.89
N VAL A 198 -3.58 36.02 -7.14
CA VAL A 198 -4.84 36.58 -7.68
C VAL A 198 -4.55 37.55 -8.83
N ARG A 199 -3.56 38.43 -8.67
CA ARG A 199 -3.14 39.36 -9.72
C ARG A 199 -2.64 38.61 -10.95
N THR A 200 -1.83 37.57 -10.77
CA THR A 200 -1.32 36.75 -11.88
C THR A 200 -2.48 36.12 -12.65
N MET A 201 -3.45 35.52 -11.95
CA MET A 201 -4.64 34.89 -12.55
C MET A 201 -5.50 35.86 -13.37
N GLN A 202 -5.54 37.14 -13.00
CA GLN A 202 -6.31 38.17 -13.72
C GLN A 202 -5.59 38.71 -14.96
N ASN A 203 -4.27 38.59 -15.01
CA ASN A 203 -3.41 39.15 -16.06
C ASN A 203 -2.85 38.06 -17.00
N THR A 204 -3.28 36.82 -16.84
CA THR A 204 -2.99 35.71 -17.77
C THR A 204 -4.18 35.53 -18.70
#